data_AF-A0A9D8WB05-F1
#
_entry.id   AF-A0A9D8WB05-F1
#
_cell.length_a   1.000
_cell.length_b   1.000
_cell.length_c   1.000
_cell.angle_alpha   90.00
_cell.angle_beta   90.00
_cell.angle_gamma   90.00
#
_symmetry.space_group_name_H-M   'P 1'
#
loop_
_entity.id
_entity.type
_entity.pdbx_description
1 polymer ?
#
loop_
_entity_poly.entity_id
_entity_poly.type
_entity_poly.pdbx_seq_one_letter_code
_entity_poly.pdbx_strand_id
1 'polypeptide(L)'
;MSENLMTIPLRQLKRAALNVRKTARKADIDQLATSIEAHGLLENLVVRLVRVASEETEPLYEVVAGGRRYDALKLLAKRHRITMDHPVPCRVLGEAEIADYVEVSLAENIVRAPLHPADQFDAFAKLQKDGLSAAEIAARFSLPEKVVSQRLKLAAVSPRLMAAYRAEEMTLDQLMAFAITDDHGPQEAFWFEKLHGDRSPRAIRRHLTSSLVDAGDRRALFVGLKAYEEAGGTVIRDLFQPESEGYLADSQLLDRLVGEKLEEEAAPYRTLGWAWVEIMIETDYELLSRYGRLQRIEVALSEEEQKRHSELSERYDEIVVALEEQEDDEATAELDRIVEEMERLEESQLQWPEDGQRYAGIILSLDRNGELKVDEGLVRPEDRKRLAEERATASAETSEGQGEETERSNGYSDTLLTDLSAHKTAALREVLIRNPKVALAALVHRMACPLFYERRADSCVKILPAYLDLGVFSKTVAACPAAEALLARHKTWVEKLPEAEAFWSWLLEADPELLLNLLVYCSALTLDAVHRRNGGTAHMNEAEQLATALSLDMADWWQPTRALFFDHLTKSQIVEVVAEVTTASTAKYLAELKKADMAQRAEELLKDKRWLPAMLRTERIHSEADTSVDAAE
;
A
#
# COMPACT_ATOMS: atom_id res chain seq x y z
N MET A 1 6.24 57.08 23.75
CA MET A 1 5.83 56.25 24.89
C MET A 1 6.91 56.36 25.95
N SER A 2 6.71 57.19 26.97
CA SER A 2 7.70 57.38 28.04
C SER A 2 7.89 56.06 28.77
N GLU A 3 9.10 55.50 28.78
CA GLU A 3 9.37 54.26 29.50
C GLU A 3 9.20 54.51 31.01
N ASN A 4 8.13 53.96 31.58
CA ASN A 4 7.80 54.10 33.00
C ASN A 4 8.73 53.18 33.82
N LEU A 5 10.00 53.56 33.91
CA LEU A 5 11.06 52.82 34.60
C LEU A 5 11.08 53.17 36.09
N MET A 6 10.98 52.15 36.93
CA MET A 6 11.02 52.26 38.39
C MET A 6 11.95 51.20 38.97
N THR A 7 12.63 51.56 40.04
CA THR A 7 13.45 50.62 40.82
C THR A 7 12.63 50.07 41.96
N ILE A 8 12.37 48.76 41.95
CA ILE A 8 11.47 48.08 42.89
C ILE A 8 12.26 47.08 43.72
N PRO A 9 12.16 47.11 45.07
CA PRO A 9 12.78 46.09 45.93
C PRO A 9 12.31 44.67 45.57
N LEU A 10 13.24 43.70 45.58
CA LEU A 10 12.93 42.31 45.24
C LEU A 10 11.78 41.70 46.08
N ARG A 11 11.60 42.13 47.34
CA ARG A 11 10.50 41.71 48.22
C ARG A 11 9.10 42.10 47.72
N GLN A 12 9.01 43.14 46.90
CA GLN A 12 7.75 43.66 46.33
C GLN A 12 7.42 43.02 44.98
N LEU A 13 8.24 42.09 44.50
CA LEU A 13 8.05 41.39 43.23
C LEU A 13 7.52 39.97 43.48
N LYS A 14 6.47 39.59 42.75
CA LYS A 14 6.03 38.19 42.62
C LYS A 14 5.92 37.79 41.14
N ARG A 15 5.96 36.49 40.84
CA ARG A 15 5.82 36.00 39.46
C ARG A 15 4.35 36.12 39.03
N ALA A 16 4.08 36.65 37.84
CA ALA A 16 2.72 36.69 37.30
C ALA A 16 2.26 35.28 36.90
N ALA A 17 0.98 34.97 37.11
CA ALA A 17 0.34 33.79 36.52
C ALA A 17 0.22 33.90 34.98
N LEU A 18 0.30 35.11 34.45
CA LEU A 18 0.27 35.45 33.02
C LEU A 18 1.62 35.25 32.31
N ASN A 19 2.67 34.85 33.03
CA ASN A 19 3.97 34.62 32.42
C ASN A 19 3.92 33.39 31.51
N VAL A 20 4.25 33.59 30.23
CA VAL A 20 4.17 32.57 29.17
C VAL A 20 5.12 31.40 29.44
N ARG A 21 6.28 31.66 30.07
CA ARG A 21 7.29 30.61 30.35
C ARG A 21 7.04 30.03 31.74
N LYS A 22 6.53 28.80 31.81
CA LYS A 22 6.34 28.07 33.10
C LYS A 22 7.54 27.19 33.46
N THR A 23 8.28 26.73 32.46
CA THR A 23 9.38 25.76 32.63
C THR A 23 10.73 26.43 32.34
N ALA A 24 11.64 26.45 33.32
CA ALA A 24 13.01 26.88 33.13
C ALA A 24 13.95 25.80 33.67
N ARG A 25 14.95 25.38 32.89
CA ARG A 25 15.94 24.40 33.33
C ARG A 25 16.74 25.00 34.48
N LYS A 26 16.94 24.24 35.55
CA LYS A 26 17.65 24.69 36.77
C LYS A 26 19.08 25.18 36.44
N ALA A 27 19.77 24.47 35.56
CA ALA A 27 21.11 24.83 35.09
C ALA A 27 21.17 26.21 34.39
N ASP A 28 20.13 26.57 33.63
CA ASP A 28 20.04 27.85 32.94
C ASP A 28 19.83 29.03 33.90
N ILE A 29 19.19 28.79 35.05
CA ILE A 29 18.99 29.78 36.10
C ILE A 29 20.29 29.98 36.89
N ASP A 30 21.02 28.90 37.16
CA ASP A 30 22.32 28.96 37.84
C ASP A 30 23.35 29.80 37.07
N GLN A 31 23.47 29.57 35.75
CA GLN A 31 24.35 30.37 34.89
C GLN A 31 23.93 31.84 34.84
N LEU A 32 22.62 32.10 34.72
CA LEU A 32 22.08 33.45 34.68
C LEU A 32 22.28 34.19 36.01
N ALA A 33 22.16 33.51 37.15
CA ALA A 33 22.45 34.07 38.46
C ALA A 33 23.92 34.50 38.58
N THR A 34 24.86 33.66 38.12
CA THR A 34 26.30 34.00 38.08
C THR A 34 26.56 35.23 37.18
N SER A 35 25.89 35.31 36.04
CA SER A 35 26.01 36.47 35.13
C SER A 35 25.46 37.76 35.74
N ILE A 36 24.29 37.70 36.40
CA ILE A 36 23.70 38.85 37.10
C ILE A 36 24.57 39.29 38.29
N GLU A 37 25.19 38.35 39.01
CA GLU A 37 26.13 38.68 40.08
C GLU A 37 27.38 39.41 39.57
N ALA A 38 27.89 39.03 38.39
CA ALA A 38 29.09 39.63 37.80
C ALA A 38 28.84 40.97 37.09
N HIS A 39 27.67 41.13 36.44
CA HIS A 39 27.42 42.24 35.51
C HIS A 39 26.17 43.07 35.84
N GLY A 40 25.43 42.70 36.88
CA GLY A 40 24.14 43.31 37.20
C GLY A 40 23.03 42.89 36.23
N LEU A 41 21.83 43.43 36.47
CA LEU A 41 20.68 43.16 35.61
C LEU A 41 20.72 44.06 34.36
N LEU A 42 21.16 43.52 33.23
CA LEU A 42 21.35 44.27 31.98
C LEU A 42 20.04 44.65 31.27
N GLU A 43 18.99 43.84 31.46
CA GLU A 43 17.66 44.11 30.92
C GLU A 43 16.63 44.17 32.04
N ASN A 44 15.86 45.25 32.08
CA ASN A 44 14.84 45.51 33.11
C ASN A 44 13.75 44.44 33.10
N LEU A 45 13.21 44.12 34.29
CA LEU A 45 11.99 43.30 34.39
C LEU A 45 10.79 44.10 33.91
N VAL A 46 9.76 43.45 33.36
CA VAL A 46 8.50 44.13 33.04
C VAL A 46 7.44 43.67 34.03
N VAL A 47 6.80 44.61 34.70
CA VAL A 47 5.90 44.33 35.83
C VAL A 47 4.57 45.05 35.68
N ARG A 48 3.53 44.50 36.32
CA ARG A 48 2.25 45.19 36.52
C ARG A 48 2.00 45.41 38.01
N LEU A 49 1.40 46.54 38.36
CA LEU A 49 0.96 46.79 39.74
C LEU A 49 -0.28 45.93 40.05
N VAL A 50 -0.25 45.19 41.16
CA VAL A 50 -1.36 44.30 41.57
C VAL A 50 -1.97 44.72 42.89
N ARG A 51 -1.19 45.38 43.74
CA ARG A 51 -1.67 45.99 44.97
C ARG A 51 -1.04 47.36 45.12
N VAL A 52 -1.87 48.39 45.21
CA VAL A 52 -1.45 49.77 45.49
C VAL A 52 -0.98 49.86 46.95
N ALA A 53 0.00 50.72 47.23
CA ALA A 53 0.45 50.97 48.59
C ALA A 53 -0.71 51.50 49.48
N SER A 54 -0.76 51.06 50.73
CA SER A 54 -1.64 51.61 51.77
C SER A 54 -0.83 51.96 53.01
N GLU A 55 -1.43 52.62 54.00
CA GLU A 55 -0.76 52.97 55.27
C GLU A 55 -0.20 51.73 56.02
N GLU A 56 -0.74 50.54 55.75
CA GLU A 56 -0.35 49.28 56.41
C GLU A 56 0.36 48.28 55.47
N THR A 57 0.38 48.51 54.15
CA THR A 57 0.89 47.51 53.18
C THR A 57 1.71 48.12 52.04
N GLU A 58 2.90 47.55 51.81
CA GLU A 58 3.74 47.88 50.65
C GLU A 58 3.08 47.49 49.31
N PRO A 59 3.37 48.24 48.23
CA PRO A 59 2.87 47.92 46.89
C PRO A 59 3.44 46.58 46.43
N LEU A 60 2.65 45.84 45.66
CA LEU A 60 3.03 44.52 45.14
C LEU A 60 2.91 44.50 43.62
N TYR A 61 3.98 44.06 42.97
CA TYR A 61 4.08 44.01 41.53
C TYR A 61 4.23 42.56 41.04
N GLU A 62 3.61 42.25 39.90
CA GLU A 62 3.74 40.98 39.22
C GLU A 62 4.67 41.09 38.02
N VAL A 63 5.69 40.22 37.97
CA VAL A 63 6.63 40.11 36.85
C VAL A 63 5.95 39.42 35.67
N VAL A 64 5.61 40.21 34.65
CA VAL A 64 4.96 39.78 33.40
C VAL A 64 6.01 39.28 32.40
N ALA A 65 7.18 39.94 32.31
CA ALA A 65 8.32 39.45 31.54
C ALA A 65 9.65 39.55 32.30
N GLY A 66 10.61 38.69 31.92
CA GLY A 66 11.88 38.53 32.64
C GLY A 66 11.84 37.47 33.75
N GLY A 67 10.94 36.50 33.68
CA GLY A 67 10.76 35.47 34.72
C GLY A 67 12.05 34.73 35.13
N ARG A 68 12.91 34.37 34.17
CA ARG A 68 14.23 33.74 34.43
C ARG A 68 15.17 34.65 35.23
N ARG A 69 15.19 35.95 34.89
CA ARG A 69 15.99 36.96 35.59
C ARG A 69 15.49 37.14 37.02
N TYR A 70 14.17 37.17 37.21
CA TYR A 70 13.55 37.20 38.53
C TYR A 70 13.87 35.94 39.37
N ASP A 71 13.79 34.75 38.78
CA ASP A 71 14.15 33.49 39.47
C ASP A 71 15.65 33.47 39.84
N ALA A 72 16.52 33.98 38.96
CA ALA A 72 17.95 34.12 39.23
C ALA A 72 18.25 35.13 40.36
N LEU A 73 17.55 36.28 40.40
CA LEU A 73 17.63 37.23 41.52
C LEU A 73 17.17 36.60 42.85
N LYS A 74 16.07 35.83 42.85
CA LYS A 74 15.64 35.07 44.03
C LYS A 74 16.66 34.02 44.45
N LEU A 75 17.33 33.38 43.52
CA LEU A 75 18.40 32.43 43.80
C LEU A 75 19.62 33.12 44.44
N LEU A 76 20.01 34.29 43.95
CA LEU A 76 21.08 35.10 44.56
C LEU A 76 20.71 35.58 45.97
N ALA A 77 19.45 35.97 46.19
CA ALA A 77 18.95 36.33 47.52
C ALA A 77 18.99 35.14 48.49
N LYS A 78 18.58 33.96 48.01
CA LYS A 78 18.66 32.71 48.77
C LYS A 78 20.10 32.29 49.08
N ARG A 79 21.04 32.62 48.19
CA ARG A 79 22.50 32.41 48.39
C ARG A 79 23.15 33.50 49.23
N HIS A 80 22.38 34.46 49.74
CA HIS A 80 22.86 35.62 50.51
C HIS A 80 23.87 36.51 49.75
N ARG A 81 23.83 36.49 48.41
CA ARG A 81 24.65 37.36 47.56
C ARG A 81 24.03 38.74 47.36
N ILE A 82 22.69 38.80 47.42
CA ILE A 82 21.90 40.04 47.47
C ILE A 82 20.87 39.95 48.61
N THR A 83 20.30 41.08 49.02
CA THR A 83 19.22 41.12 50.02
C THR A 83 17.85 41.17 49.34
N MET A 84 16.78 40.92 50.09
CA MET A 84 15.40 41.09 49.61
C MET A 84 15.03 42.56 49.32
N ASP A 85 15.87 43.48 49.78
CA ASP A 85 15.72 44.94 49.58
C ASP A 85 16.53 45.42 48.38
N HIS A 86 17.18 44.50 47.67
CA HIS A 86 17.99 44.82 46.50
C HIS A 86 17.14 45.56 45.46
N PRO A 87 17.60 46.74 44.98
CA PRO A 87 16.88 47.53 43.99
C PRO A 87 16.89 46.83 42.63
N VAL A 88 15.72 46.43 42.13
CA VAL A 88 15.58 45.79 40.81
C VAL A 88 14.98 46.77 39.80
N PRO A 89 15.66 47.10 38.69
CA PRO A 89 15.12 47.99 37.69
C PRO A 89 13.99 47.30 36.91
N CYS A 90 12.82 47.94 36.89
CA CYS A 90 11.58 47.41 36.34
C CYS A 90 10.89 48.45 35.44
N ARG A 91 10.25 48.01 34.36
CA ARG A 91 9.28 48.78 33.57
C ARG A 91 7.87 48.44 34.04
N VAL A 92 7.10 49.43 34.49
CA VAL A 92 5.73 49.24 34.97
C VAL A 92 4.74 49.47 33.82
N LEU A 93 3.92 48.46 33.51
CA LEU A 93 2.86 48.55 32.48
C LEU A 93 1.61 49.24 33.02
N GLY A 94 0.99 50.10 32.21
CA GLY A 94 -0.35 50.63 32.48
C GLY A 94 -1.46 49.61 32.18
N GLU A 95 -2.67 49.78 32.75
CA GLU A 95 -3.77 48.80 32.62
C GLU A 95 -4.13 48.43 31.17
N ALA A 96 -4.17 49.42 30.27
CA ALA A 96 -4.45 49.21 28.85
C ALA A 96 -3.31 48.46 28.11
N GLU A 97 -2.07 48.58 28.58
CA GLU A 97 -0.90 47.96 27.94
C GLU A 97 -0.72 46.48 28.34
N ILE A 98 -1.41 46.00 29.39
CA ILE A 98 -1.21 44.63 29.91
C ILE A 98 -1.65 43.56 28.91
N ALA A 99 -2.82 43.74 28.29
CA ALA A 99 -3.34 42.78 27.32
C ALA A 99 -2.45 42.71 26.07
N ASP A 100 -2.17 43.86 25.47
CA ASP A 100 -1.28 44.01 24.32
C ASP A 100 0.12 43.45 24.61
N TYR A 101 0.67 43.71 25.81
CA TYR A 101 1.99 43.22 26.17
C TYR A 101 2.04 41.70 26.34
N VAL A 102 1.00 41.06 26.90
CA VAL A 102 0.94 39.59 26.99
C VAL A 102 0.88 38.96 25.60
N GLU A 103 0.10 39.54 24.67
CA GLU A 103 0.03 39.10 23.29
C GLU A 103 1.34 39.30 22.53
N VAL A 104 1.92 40.51 22.59
CA VAL A 104 3.20 40.86 21.96
C VAL A 104 4.35 40.04 22.55
N SER A 105 4.36 39.80 23.86
CA SER A 105 5.39 38.97 24.51
C SER A 105 5.26 37.50 24.11
N LEU A 106 4.05 36.97 23.96
CA LEU A 106 3.83 35.63 23.42
C LEU A 106 4.30 35.55 21.96
N ALA A 107 3.93 36.51 21.12
CA ALA A 107 4.36 36.60 19.72
C ALA A 107 5.89 36.72 19.59
N GLU A 108 6.54 37.56 20.40
CA GLU A 108 8.00 37.73 20.42
C GLU A 108 8.70 36.43 20.87
N ASN A 109 8.18 35.76 21.91
CA ASN A 109 8.77 34.52 22.42
C ASN A 109 8.54 33.32 21.50
N ILE A 110 7.46 33.29 20.70
CA ILE A 110 7.27 32.28 19.64
C ILE A 110 8.38 32.37 18.59
N VAL A 111 8.87 33.58 18.29
CA VAL A 111 9.83 33.85 17.21
C VAL A 111 11.30 33.76 17.67
N ARG A 112 11.65 34.10 18.92
CA ARG A 112 13.04 34.44 19.29
C ARG A 112 13.78 33.44 20.20
N ALA A 113 13.11 32.50 20.88
CA ALA A 113 13.76 31.46 21.69
C ALA A 113 12.80 30.27 21.93
N PRO A 114 13.24 29.00 21.83
CA PRO A 114 12.31 27.86 21.87
C PRO A 114 11.64 27.76 23.25
N LEU A 115 10.37 28.18 23.31
CA LEU A 115 9.42 27.75 24.33
C LEU A 115 9.32 26.22 24.29
N HIS A 116 9.07 25.59 25.44
CA HIS A 116 8.62 24.21 25.40
C HIS A 116 7.31 24.16 24.61
N PRO A 117 7.12 23.26 23.62
CA PRO A 117 5.93 23.27 22.78
C PRO A 117 4.61 23.31 23.58
N ALA A 118 4.56 22.61 24.72
CA ALA A 118 3.45 22.64 25.67
C ALA A 118 3.00 24.04 26.13
N ASP A 119 3.91 25.00 26.25
CA ASP A 119 3.57 26.36 26.68
C ASP A 119 2.77 27.10 25.59
N GLN A 120 3.00 26.79 24.31
CA GLN A 120 2.20 27.32 23.20
C GLN A 120 0.79 26.70 23.19
N PHE A 121 0.66 25.42 23.55
CA PHE A 121 -0.63 24.72 23.56
C PHE A 121 -1.55 25.35 24.62
N ASP A 122 -1.04 25.55 25.84
CA ASP A 122 -1.73 26.24 26.93
C ASP A 122 -2.16 27.67 26.53
N ALA A 123 -1.27 28.41 25.85
CA ALA A 123 -1.52 29.78 25.47
C ALA A 123 -2.67 29.90 24.45
N PHE A 124 -2.67 29.04 23.42
CA PHE A 124 -3.76 29.02 22.44
C PHE A 124 -5.07 28.51 23.05
N ALA A 125 -5.02 27.49 23.91
CA ALA A 125 -6.22 27.00 24.61
C ALA A 125 -6.85 28.08 25.51
N LYS A 126 -6.02 28.91 26.15
CA LYS A 126 -6.51 30.05 26.93
C LYS A 126 -7.21 31.08 26.04
N LEU A 127 -6.62 31.44 24.91
CA LEU A 127 -7.24 32.37 23.95
C LEU A 127 -8.55 31.82 23.38
N GLN A 128 -8.62 30.51 23.12
CA GLN A 128 -9.86 29.87 22.70
C GLN A 128 -10.93 29.94 23.80
N LYS A 129 -10.55 29.72 25.07
CA LYS A 129 -11.44 29.87 26.22
C LYS A 129 -11.92 31.32 26.43
N ASP A 130 -11.10 32.29 26.07
CA ASP A 130 -11.42 33.72 26.10
C ASP A 130 -12.32 34.14 24.91
N GLY A 131 -12.74 33.19 24.05
CA GLY A 131 -13.77 33.37 23.03
C GLY A 131 -13.26 33.51 21.59
N LEU A 132 -11.94 33.42 21.37
CA LEU A 132 -11.37 33.52 20.03
C LEU A 132 -11.49 32.20 19.27
N SER A 133 -11.78 32.29 17.97
CA SER A 133 -11.71 31.17 17.03
C SER A 133 -10.28 30.81 16.65
N ALA A 134 -10.07 29.60 16.13
CA ALA A 134 -8.76 29.15 15.64
C ALA A 134 -8.22 30.07 14.52
N ALA A 135 -9.08 30.54 13.61
CA ALA A 135 -8.74 31.48 12.55
C ALA A 135 -8.29 32.85 13.09
N GLU A 136 -8.95 33.39 14.11
CA GLU A 136 -8.55 34.65 14.74
C GLU A 136 -7.21 34.53 15.47
N ILE A 137 -6.98 33.41 16.17
CA ILE A 137 -5.68 33.12 16.79
C ILE A 137 -4.59 33.01 15.71
N ALA A 138 -4.86 32.27 14.63
CA ALA A 138 -3.93 32.11 13.50
C ALA A 138 -3.51 33.45 12.89
N ALA A 139 -4.47 34.34 12.63
CA ALA A 139 -4.22 35.68 12.12
C ALA A 139 -3.37 36.53 13.09
N ARG A 140 -3.63 36.46 14.40
CA ARG A 140 -2.87 37.21 15.41
C ARG A 140 -1.42 36.77 15.53
N PHE A 141 -1.15 35.47 15.41
CA PHE A 141 0.20 34.91 15.53
C PHE A 141 0.92 34.71 14.18
N SER A 142 0.30 35.10 13.06
CA SER A 142 0.81 34.84 11.70
C SER A 142 1.15 33.35 11.46
N LEU A 143 0.30 32.45 11.97
CA LEU A 143 0.45 31.01 11.80
C LEU A 143 -0.64 30.46 10.87
N PRO A 144 -0.39 29.35 10.15
CA PRO A 144 -1.46 28.65 9.44
C PRO A 144 -2.53 28.16 10.43
N GLU A 145 -3.81 28.29 10.08
CA GLU A 145 -4.93 27.86 10.93
C GLU A 145 -4.82 26.38 11.34
N LYS A 146 -4.36 25.51 10.42
CA LYS A 146 -4.08 24.09 10.70
C LYS A 146 -3.11 23.91 11.88
N VAL A 147 -2.08 24.76 11.99
CA VAL A 147 -1.11 24.70 13.10
C VAL A 147 -1.80 25.06 14.41
N VAL A 148 -2.64 26.09 14.42
CA VAL A 148 -3.40 26.47 15.63
C VAL A 148 -4.34 25.34 16.05
N SER A 149 -5.09 24.75 15.12
CA SER A 149 -6.01 23.62 15.40
C SER A 149 -5.27 22.41 15.98
N GLN A 150 -4.09 22.07 15.44
CA GLN A 150 -3.24 21.00 15.99
C GLN A 150 -2.78 21.30 17.43
N ARG A 151 -2.40 22.55 17.70
CA ARG A 151 -1.93 22.97 19.03
C ARG A 151 -3.06 22.97 20.06
N LEU A 152 -4.27 23.36 19.66
CA LEU A 152 -5.48 23.26 20.48
C LEU A 152 -5.83 21.80 20.80
N LYS A 153 -5.70 20.89 19.82
CA LYS A 153 -5.89 19.45 20.06
C LYS A 153 -4.88 18.86 21.05
N LEU A 154 -3.62 19.24 20.96
CA LEU A 154 -2.60 18.83 21.94
C LEU A 154 -2.87 19.40 23.33
N ALA A 155 -3.48 20.59 23.43
CA ALA A 155 -3.87 21.18 24.71
C ALA A 155 -5.03 20.44 25.39
N ALA A 156 -5.86 19.72 24.60
CA ALA A 156 -7.00 18.96 25.10
C ALA A 156 -6.62 17.58 25.67
N VAL A 157 -5.39 17.09 25.42
CA VAL A 157 -4.87 15.83 25.97
C VAL A 157 -4.80 15.88 27.50
N SER A 158 -4.94 14.74 28.17
CA SER A 158 -4.94 14.62 29.64
C SER A 158 -3.85 15.48 30.31
N PRO A 159 -4.20 16.25 31.36
CA PRO A 159 -3.25 17.02 32.14
C PRO A 159 -2.07 16.19 32.69
N ARG A 160 -2.31 14.90 32.98
CA ARG A 160 -1.25 13.99 33.47
C ARG A 160 -0.27 13.62 32.37
N LEU A 161 -0.75 13.35 31.16
CA LEU A 161 0.11 13.13 29.99
C LEU A 161 0.89 14.41 29.64
N MET A 162 0.24 15.58 29.71
CA MET A 162 0.93 16.85 29.52
C MET A 162 2.00 17.13 30.57
N ALA A 163 1.83 16.65 31.81
CA ALA A 163 2.88 16.71 32.83
C ALA A 163 4.05 15.77 32.49
N ALA A 164 3.78 14.53 32.06
CA ALA A 164 4.81 13.59 31.61
C ALA A 164 5.60 14.12 30.40
N TYR A 165 4.92 14.76 29.44
CA TYR A 165 5.57 15.43 28.31
C TYR A 165 6.51 16.54 28.77
N ARG A 166 6.07 17.42 29.68
CA ARG A 166 6.90 18.49 30.26
C ARG A 166 8.08 17.97 31.06
N ALA A 167 7.97 16.77 31.63
CA ALA A 167 9.04 16.08 32.35
C ALA A 167 10.03 15.36 31.42
N GLU A 168 9.88 15.49 30.09
CA GLU A 168 10.68 14.79 29.07
C GLU A 168 10.56 13.24 29.16
N GLU A 169 9.50 12.72 29.80
CA GLU A 169 9.21 11.26 29.88
C GLU A 169 8.50 10.73 28.62
N MET A 170 8.00 11.63 27.78
CA MET A 170 7.24 11.34 26.56
C MET A 170 7.72 12.26 25.43
N THR A 171 7.75 11.76 24.20
CA THR A 171 8.08 12.57 23.01
C THR A 171 6.85 13.31 22.48
N LEU A 172 7.07 14.33 21.64
CA LEU A 172 5.97 15.04 21.00
C LEU A 172 5.13 14.11 20.09
N ASP A 173 5.78 13.20 19.36
CA ASP A 173 5.09 12.26 18.46
C ASP A 173 4.19 11.28 19.23
N GLN A 174 4.60 10.89 20.44
CA GLN A 174 3.78 10.08 21.33
C GLN A 174 2.58 10.87 21.86
N LEU A 175 2.79 12.14 22.26
CA LEU A 175 1.70 13.03 22.67
C LEU A 175 0.69 13.26 21.54
N MET A 176 1.17 13.47 20.31
CA MET A 176 0.33 13.63 19.12
C MET A 176 -0.57 12.42 18.88
N ALA A 177 -0.08 11.20 19.12
CA ALA A 177 -0.89 9.99 18.98
C ALA A 177 -2.07 9.91 19.97
N PHE A 178 -1.97 10.55 21.15
CA PHE A 178 -3.07 10.61 22.12
C PHE A 178 -4.16 11.61 21.74
N ALA A 179 -3.85 12.60 20.89
CA ALA A 179 -4.77 13.66 20.49
C ALA A 179 -5.89 13.22 19.51
N ILE A 180 -5.94 11.92 19.19
CA ILE A 180 -7.01 11.30 18.39
C ILE A 180 -8.36 11.29 19.12
N THR A 181 -8.34 11.23 20.45
CA THR A 181 -9.53 11.29 21.31
C THR A 181 -9.36 12.37 22.35
N ASP A 182 -10.47 13.02 22.74
CA ASP A 182 -10.49 13.97 23.86
C ASP A 182 -10.80 13.26 25.20
N ASP A 183 -11.06 11.95 25.18
CA ASP A 183 -11.31 11.15 26.39
C ASP A 183 -10.00 10.83 27.13
N HIS A 184 -9.89 11.32 28.36
CA HIS A 184 -8.71 11.16 29.21
C HIS A 184 -8.59 9.74 29.78
N GLY A 185 -9.67 8.98 29.89
CA GLY A 185 -9.65 7.63 30.48
C GLY A 185 -8.75 6.66 29.69
N PRO A 186 -9.03 6.39 28.40
CA PRO A 186 -8.20 5.53 27.55
C PRO A 186 -6.76 6.05 27.38
N GLN A 187 -6.59 7.38 27.32
CA GLN A 187 -5.28 8.02 27.27
C GLN A 187 -4.41 7.65 28.49
N GLU A 188 -4.96 7.84 29.70
CA GLU A 188 -4.24 7.57 30.94
C GLU A 188 -4.05 6.07 31.20
N ALA A 189 -5.06 5.25 30.89
CA ALA A 189 -4.98 3.80 31.03
C ALA A 189 -3.81 3.23 30.20
N PHE A 190 -3.65 3.67 28.95
CA PHE A 190 -2.55 3.20 28.11
C PHE A 190 -1.16 3.61 28.66
N TRP A 191 -1.01 4.84 29.14
CA TRP A 191 0.32 5.34 29.52
C TRP A 191 0.74 4.95 30.94
N PHE A 192 -0.19 4.99 31.90
CA PHE A 192 0.12 4.82 33.32
C PHE A 192 -0.20 3.41 33.85
N GLU A 193 -1.21 2.73 33.31
CA GLU A 193 -1.63 1.41 33.82
C GLU A 193 -0.97 0.26 33.06
N LYS A 194 -0.66 0.46 31.77
CA LYS A 194 0.07 -0.52 30.98
C LYS A 194 1.54 -0.58 31.41
N LEU A 195 1.83 -1.48 32.35
CA LEU A 195 3.20 -1.80 32.76
C LEU A 195 3.92 -2.58 31.66
N HIS A 196 4.88 -1.91 31.00
CA HIS A 196 5.78 -2.43 29.96
C HIS A 196 5.09 -2.78 28.62
N GLY A 197 5.71 -2.35 27.51
CA GLY A 197 5.22 -2.61 26.16
C GLY A 197 5.64 -1.53 25.15
N ASP A 198 5.31 -1.75 23.88
CA ASP A 198 5.56 -0.78 22.82
C ASP A 198 4.76 0.51 23.06
N ARG A 199 5.49 1.63 23.25
CA ARG A 199 4.96 2.99 23.40
C ARG A 199 5.16 3.82 22.13
N SER A 200 5.35 3.18 20.97
CA SER A 200 5.41 3.86 19.69
C SER A 200 4.09 4.60 19.41
N PRO A 201 4.12 5.71 18.65
CA PRO A 201 2.91 6.41 18.22
C PRO A 201 1.89 5.48 17.53
N ARG A 202 2.37 4.45 16.82
CA ARG A 202 1.52 3.43 16.19
C ARG A 202 0.78 2.58 17.22
N ALA A 203 1.47 2.14 18.28
CA ALA A 203 0.87 1.34 19.33
C ALA A 203 -0.16 2.13 20.15
N ILE A 204 0.09 3.42 20.39
CA ILE A 204 -0.85 4.34 21.05
C ILE A 204 -2.11 4.46 20.21
N ARG A 205 -2.00 4.85 18.92
CA ARG A 205 -3.16 4.99 18.02
C ARG A 205 -3.97 3.70 17.97
N ARG A 206 -3.32 2.56 17.69
CA ARG A 206 -3.99 1.25 17.60
C ARG A 206 -4.79 0.91 18.87
N HIS A 207 -4.32 1.30 20.05
CA HIS A 207 -5.06 1.07 21.28
C HIS A 207 -6.29 1.97 21.38
N LEU A 208 -6.11 3.27 21.13
CA LEU A 208 -7.19 4.27 21.20
C LEU A 208 -8.25 4.08 20.11
N THR A 209 -7.88 3.47 18.98
CA THR A 209 -8.79 3.18 17.87
C THR A 209 -9.22 1.71 17.81
N SER A 210 -8.89 0.90 18.81
CA SER A 210 -9.16 -0.56 18.77
C SER A 210 -10.63 -0.93 18.65
N SER A 211 -11.54 -0.07 19.12
CA SER A 211 -12.99 -0.22 18.99
C SER A 211 -13.59 0.51 17.79
N LEU A 212 -12.78 1.26 17.04
CA LEU A 212 -13.20 2.04 15.88
C LEU A 212 -12.89 1.27 14.60
N VAL A 213 -13.60 1.58 13.52
CA VAL A 213 -13.36 0.99 12.19
C VAL A 213 -12.56 1.96 11.34
N ASP A 214 -11.47 1.51 10.73
CA ASP A 214 -10.66 2.35 9.84
C ASP A 214 -11.46 2.71 8.58
N ALA A 215 -11.28 3.92 8.04
CA ALA A 215 -11.94 4.33 6.80
C ALA A 215 -11.54 3.47 5.59
N GLY A 216 -10.36 2.83 5.62
CA GLY A 216 -9.93 1.85 4.64
C GLY A 216 -10.47 0.43 4.86
N ASP A 217 -11.30 0.19 5.89
CA ASP A 217 -12.03 -1.08 6.03
C ASP A 217 -12.96 -1.26 4.82
N ARG A 218 -12.99 -2.47 4.25
CA ARG A 218 -13.83 -2.81 3.09
C ARG A 218 -15.30 -2.42 3.28
N ARG A 219 -15.83 -2.49 4.51
CA ARG A 219 -17.19 -2.08 4.86
C ARG A 219 -17.37 -0.57 4.74
N ALA A 220 -16.39 0.20 5.23
CA ALA A 220 -16.39 1.65 5.16
C ALA A 220 -16.24 2.14 3.72
N LEU A 221 -15.40 1.48 2.91
CA LEU A 221 -15.26 1.74 1.48
C LEU A 221 -16.56 1.43 0.71
N PHE A 222 -17.19 0.28 1.00
CA PHE A 222 -18.43 -0.12 0.34
C PHE A 222 -19.60 0.82 0.64
N VAL A 223 -19.80 1.22 1.89
CA VAL A 223 -20.86 2.19 2.26
C VAL A 223 -20.50 3.60 1.81
N GLY A 224 -19.24 3.98 1.97
CA GLY A 224 -18.73 5.33 1.75
C GLY A 224 -18.92 6.23 2.98
N LEU A 225 -17.92 7.07 3.28
CA LEU A 225 -17.92 7.94 4.47
C LEU A 225 -19.10 8.91 4.49
N LYS A 226 -19.47 9.47 3.33
CA LYS A 226 -20.57 10.43 3.22
C LYS A 226 -21.92 9.80 3.58
N ALA A 227 -22.20 8.59 3.08
CA ALA A 227 -23.44 7.88 3.41
C ALA A 227 -23.50 7.49 4.89
N TYR A 228 -22.37 7.10 5.48
CA TYR A 228 -22.26 6.82 6.91
C TYR A 228 -22.51 8.08 7.76
N GLU A 229 -21.95 9.24 7.38
CA GLU A 229 -22.20 10.53 8.06
C GLU A 229 -23.67 10.98 7.91
N GLU A 230 -24.28 10.82 6.73
CA GLU A 230 -25.70 11.13 6.47
C GLU A 230 -26.65 10.23 7.29
N ALA A 231 -26.25 9.00 7.58
CA ALA A 231 -26.96 8.08 8.47
C ALA A 231 -26.77 8.40 9.97
N GLY A 232 -26.08 9.50 10.31
CA GLY A 232 -25.82 9.94 11.68
C GLY A 232 -24.53 9.39 12.30
N GLY A 233 -23.70 8.72 11.51
CA GLY A 233 -22.43 8.18 11.95
C GLY A 233 -21.38 9.26 12.20
N THR A 234 -20.52 9.05 13.21
CA THR A 234 -19.42 9.96 13.52
C THR A 234 -18.10 9.43 12.97
N VAL A 235 -17.39 10.26 12.20
CA VAL A 235 -16.04 9.97 11.68
C VAL A 235 -15.00 10.80 12.45
N ILE A 236 -14.11 10.11 13.16
CA ILE A 236 -13.00 10.68 13.93
C ILE A 236 -11.78 10.79 13.01
N ARG A 237 -11.34 12.02 12.72
CA ARG A 237 -10.20 12.28 11.83
C ARG A 237 -8.97 12.65 12.64
N ASP A 238 -7.84 11.98 12.40
CA ASP A 238 -6.56 12.31 13.05
C ASP A 238 -5.91 13.51 12.34
N LEU A 239 -5.93 14.67 13.01
CA LEU A 239 -5.32 15.92 12.53
C LEU A 239 -3.80 15.86 12.33
N PHE A 240 -3.15 14.79 12.83
CA PHE A 240 -1.72 14.54 12.70
C PHE A 240 -1.38 13.45 11.66
N GLN A 241 -2.38 12.83 11.03
CA GLN A 241 -2.21 11.91 9.91
C GLN A 241 -3.05 12.36 8.71
N PRO A 242 -2.51 13.27 7.85
CA PRO A 242 -3.27 13.80 6.71
C PRO A 242 -3.56 12.75 5.63
N GLU A 243 -2.84 11.62 5.62
CA GLU A 243 -3.06 10.49 4.72
C GLU A 243 -4.18 9.56 5.21
N SER A 244 -4.59 9.66 6.47
CA SER A 244 -5.70 8.86 7.02
C SER A 244 -7.02 9.57 6.77
N GLU A 245 -7.99 8.87 6.19
CA GLU A 245 -9.35 9.40 5.99
C GLU A 245 -10.18 9.39 7.30
N GLY A 246 -9.66 8.77 8.36
CA GLY A 246 -10.23 8.74 9.70
C GLY A 246 -10.75 7.36 10.14
N TYR A 247 -11.51 7.37 11.23
CA TYR A 247 -12.06 6.19 11.88
C TYR A 247 -13.55 6.37 12.15
N LEU A 248 -14.36 5.38 11.80
CA LEU A 248 -15.79 5.35 12.06
C LEU A 248 -16.03 4.87 13.50
N ALA A 249 -16.77 5.68 14.27
CA ALA A 249 -16.97 5.43 15.70
C ALA A 249 -18.04 4.39 16.04
N ASP A 250 -19.04 4.22 15.17
CA ASP A 250 -20.17 3.33 15.37
C ASP A 250 -20.10 2.15 14.39
N SER A 251 -19.50 1.05 14.86
CA SER A 251 -19.40 -0.17 14.08
C SER A 251 -20.75 -0.84 13.83
N GLN A 252 -21.72 -0.69 14.74
CA GLN A 252 -23.04 -1.31 14.60
C GLN A 252 -23.85 -0.60 13.52
N LEU A 253 -23.78 0.73 13.48
CA LEU A 253 -24.35 1.52 12.39
C LEU A 253 -23.73 1.14 11.05
N LEU A 254 -22.40 0.98 10.99
CA LEU A 254 -21.72 0.56 9.78
C LEU A 254 -22.19 -0.84 9.32
N ASP A 255 -22.23 -1.82 10.23
CA ASP A 255 -22.68 -3.18 9.90
C ASP A 255 -24.13 -3.20 9.40
N ARG A 256 -25.01 -2.36 9.97
CA ARG A 256 -26.38 -2.19 9.48
C ARG A 256 -26.42 -1.63 8.07
N LEU A 257 -25.68 -0.56 7.79
CA LEU A 257 -25.65 0.07 6.45
C LEU A 257 -25.06 -0.86 5.39
N VAL A 258 -24.02 -1.63 5.74
CA VAL A 258 -23.45 -2.66 4.86
C VAL A 258 -24.51 -3.71 4.54
N GLY A 259 -25.24 -4.19 5.55
CA GLY A 259 -26.31 -5.17 5.36
C GLY A 259 -27.44 -4.64 4.47
N GLU A 260 -27.92 -3.42 4.73
CA GLU A 260 -28.96 -2.76 3.91
C GLU A 260 -28.52 -2.58 2.46
N LYS A 261 -27.29 -2.12 2.23
CA LYS A 261 -26.76 -1.92 0.89
C LYS A 261 -26.52 -3.25 0.16
N LEU A 262 -25.95 -4.25 0.82
CA LEU A 262 -25.80 -5.59 0.22
C LEU A 262 -27.16 -6.23 -0.09
N GLU A 263 -28.18 -5.97 0.71
CA GLU A 263 -29.55 -6.46 0.48
C GLU A 263 -30.19 -5.79 -0.74
N GLU A 264 -29.94 -4.50 -0.95
CA GLU A 264 -30.32 -3.77 -2.16
C GLU A 264 -29.62 -4.33 -3.41
N GLU A 265 -28.30 -4.54 -3.34
CA GLU A 265 -27.51 -5.14 -4.44
C GLU A 265 -27.89 -6.60 -4.71
N ALA A 266 -28.35 -7.35 -3.71
CA ALA A 266 -28.80 -8.73 -3.86
C ALA A 266 -30.21 -8.84 -4.46
N ALA A 267 -31.04 -7.79 -4.40
CA ALA A 267 -32.43 -7.82 -4.84
C ALA A 267 -32.61 -8.20 -6.33
N PRO A 268 -31.82 -7.67 -7.28
CA PRO A 268 -31.87 -8.10 -8.69
C PRO A 268 -31.62 -9.60 -8.86
N TYR A 269 -30.61 -10.15 -8.17
CA TYR A 269 -30.21 -11.55 -8.30
C TYR A 269 -31.27 -12.53 -7.80
N ARG A 270 -32.10 -12.11 -6.84
CA ARG A 270 -33.22 -12.92 -6.35
C ARG A 270 -34.34 -13.09 -7.37
N THR A 271 -34.39 -12.24 -8.39
CA THR A 271 -35.36 -12.35 -9.48
C THR A 271 -34.87 -13.19 -10.66
N LEU A 272 -33.57 -13.55 -10.68
CA LEU A 272 -32.93 -14.27 -11.78
C LEU A 272 -33.11 -15.81 -11.73
N GLY A 273 -34.01 -16.33 -10.90
CA GLY A 273 -34.36 -17.75 -10.88
C GLY A 273 -33.38 -18.69 -10.16
N TRP A 274 -32.36 -18.16 -9.48
CA TRP A 274 -31.45 -18.94 -8.64
C TRP A 274 -32.14 -19.57 -7.44
N ALA A 275 -31.70 -20.77 -7.05
CA ALA A 275 -32.26 -21.52 -5.93
C ALA A 275 -32.17 -20.77 -4.60
N TRP A 276 -31.07 -20.04 -4.41
CA TRP A 276 -30.81 -19.22 -3.25
C TRP A 276 -29.84 -18.09 -3.60
N VAL A 277 -29.97 -16.98 -2.87
CA VAL A 277 -29.03 -15.85 -2.90
C VAL A 277 -28.67 -15.55 -1.46
N GLU A 278 -27.37 -15.56 -1.16
CA GLU A 278 -26.86 -15.37 0.18
C GLU A 278 -25.87 -14.21 0.21
N ILE A 279 -25.91 -13.45 1.30
CA ILE A 279 -25.03 -12.30 1.51
C ILE A 279 -24.04 -12.67 2.60
N MET A 280 -22.76 -12.47 2.31
CA MET A 280 -21.67 -12.70 3.25
C MET A 280 -20.72 -11.52 3.19
N ILE A 281 -20.40 -10.88 4.32
CA ILE A 281 -19.46 -9.74 4.32
C ILE A 281 -18.09 -10.20 3.80
N GLU A 282 -17.67 -11.42 4.18
CA GLU A 282 -16.40 -11.99 3.77
C GLU A 282 -16.58 -13.42 3.28
N THR A 283 -15.90 -13.75 2.18
CA THR A 283 -15.73 -15.13 1.72
C THR A 283 -14.26 -15.43 1.56
N ASP A 284 -13.83 -16.61 1.99
CA ASP A 284 -12.50 -17.12 1.72
C ASP A 284 -12.54 -18.35 0.82
N TYR A 285 -11.37 -18.77 0.36
CA TYR A 285 -11.24 -19.93 -0.50
C TYR A 285 -11.73 -21.22 0.19
N GLU A 286 -11.53 -21.36 1.50
CA GLU A 286 -11.94 -22.57 2.24
C GLU A 286 -13.46 -22.71 2.25
N LEU A 287 -14.18 -21.62 2.52
CA LEU A 287 -15.64 -21.57 2.51
C LEU A 287 -16.18 -21.88 1.10
N LEU A 288 -15.67 -21.20 0.07
CA LEU A 288 -16.12 -21.39 -1.31
C LEU A 288 -15.81 -22.78 -1.85
N SER A 289 -14.73 -23.43 -1.40
CA SER A 289 -14.36 -24.79 -1.83
C SER A 289 -15.38 -25.87 -1.41
N ARG A 290 -16.24 -25.57 -0.43
CA ARG A 290 -17.30 -26.48 0.04
C ARG A 290 -18.49 -26.53 -0.93
N TYR A 291 -18.61 -25.55 -1.82
CA TYR A 291 -19.65 -25.49 -2.84
C TYR A 291 -19.18 -26.18 -4.13
N GLY A 292 -20.09 -26.89 -4.80
CA GLY A 292 -19.89 -27.25 -6.21
C GLY A 292 -20.02 -26.04 -7.11
N ARG A 293 -19.51 -26.13 -8.34
CA ARG A 293 -19.77 -25.14 -9.37
C ARG A 293 -20.59 -25.75 -10.50
N LEU A 294 -21.72 -25.11 -10.78
CA LEU A 294 -22.46 -25.32 -12.01
C LEU A 294 -21.61 -24.77 -13.16
N GLN A 295 -21.44 -25.58 -14.20
CA GLN A 295 -20.74 -25.15 -15.40
C GLN A 295 -21.75 -24.56 -16.38
N ARG A 296 -21.38 -23.46 -17.03
CA ARG A 296 -22.11 -22.96 -18.20
C ARG A 296 -21.88 -23.95 -19.35
N ILE A 297 -22.91 -24.15 -20.17
CA ILE A 297 -22.85 -24.97 -21.36
C ILE A 297 -22.81 -24.07 -22.58
N GLU A 298 -22.06 -24.49 -23.59
CA GLU A 298 -22.02 -23.82 -24.87
C GLU A 298 -23.25 -24.21 -25.68
N VAL A 299 -24.06 -23.21 -26.04
CA VAL A 299 -25.24 -23.32 -26.89
C VAL A 299 -24.91 -22.63 -28.20
N ALA A 300 -25.20 -23.30 -29.32
CA ALA A 300 -24.98 -22.71 -30.63
C ALA A 300 -25.77 -21.40 -30.78
N LEU A 301 -25.14 -20.37 -31.34
CA LEU A 301 -25.83 -19.14 -31.71
C LEU A 301 -27.00 -19.43 -32.65
N SER A 302 -28.07 -18.66 -32.54
CA SER A 302 -29.14 -18.70 -33.53
C SER A 302 -28.59 -18.33 -34.92
N GLU A 303 -29.28 -18.74 -35.99
CA GLU A 303 -28.86 -18.38 -37.36
C GLU A 303 -28.75 -16.85 -37.55
N GLU A 304 -29.57 -16.08 -36.86
CA GLU A 304 -29.53 -14.61 -36.88
C GLU A 304 -28.30 -14.05 -36.15
N GLU A 305 -28.00 -14.57 -34.95
CA GLU A 305 -26.83 -14.16 -34.15
C GLU A 305 -25.51 -14.60 -34.80
N GLN A 306 -25.46 -15.81 -35.37
CA GLN A 306 -24.29 -16.30 -36.08
C GLN A 306 -24.01 -15.45 -37.33
N LYS A 307 -25.07 -15.06 -38.05
CA LYS A 307 -24.96 -14.15 -39.19
C LYS A 307 -24.48 -12.77 -38.72
N ARG A 308 -25.00 -12.26 -37.61
CA ARG A 308 -24.59 -10.98 -37.03
C ARG A 308 -23.12 -10.99 -36.58
N HIS A 309 -22.67 -12.07 -35.92
CA HIS A 309 -21.27 -12.26 -35.53
C HIS A 309 -20.35 -12.30 -36.76
N SER A 310 -20.76 -13.00 -37.82
CA SER A 310 -20.01 -13.04 -39.08
C SER A 310 -19.92 -11.66 -39.75
N GLU A 311 -21.03 -10.92 -39.83
CA GLU A 311 -21.05 -9.55 -40.37
C GLU A 311 -20.17 -8.59 -39.55
N LEU A 312 -20.17 -8.72 -38.22
CA LEU A 312 -19.32 -7.95 -37.31
C LEU A 312 -17.85 -8.30 -37.48
N SER A 313 -17.51 -9.58 -37.65
CA SER A 313 -16.14 -10.03 -37.91
C SER A 313 -15.61 -9.52 -39.25
N GLU A 314 -16.43 -9.57 -40.32
CA GLU A 314 -16.06 -8.99 -41.62
C GLU A 314 -15.85 -7.47 -41.51
N ARG A 315 -16.72 -6.77 -40.77
CA ARG A 315 -16.61 -5.33 -40.52
C ARG A 315 -15.39 -4.98 -39.67
N TYR A 316 -15.05 -5.81 -38.69
CA TYR A 316 -13.84 -5.69 -37.88
C TYR A 316 -12.60 -5.77 -38.77
N ASP A 317 -12.50 -6.80 -39.62
CA ASP A 317 -11.36 -6.98 -40.54
C ASP A 317 -11.23 -5.81 -41.52
N GLU A 318 -12.35 -5.29 -42.06
CA GLU A 318 -12.36 -4.11 -42.93
C GLU A 318 -11.79 -2.86 -42.23
N ILE A 319 -12.22 -2.61 -40.98
CA ILE A 319 -11.82 -1.44 -40.21
C ILE A 319 -10.35 -1.56 -39.77
N VAL A 320 -9.90 -2.74 -39.35
CA VAL A 320 -8.50 -2.99 -39.02
C VAL A 320 -7.60 -2.68 -40.21
N VAL A 321 -7.94 -3.17 -41.40
CA VAL A 321 -7.18 -2.90 -42.64
C VAL A 321 -7.19 -1.41 -42.98
N ALA A 322 -8.32 -0.72 -42.83
CA ALA A 322 -8.39 0.72 -43.07
C ALA A 322 -7.54 1.54 -42.08
N LEU A 323 -7.51 1.13 -40.81
CA LEU A 323 -6.71 1.76 -39.76
C LEU A 323 -5.19 1.51 -39.93
N GLU A 324 -4.78 0.43 -40.62
CA GLU A 324 -3.38 0.23 -41.02
C GLU A 324 -2.89 1.29 -42.02
N GLU A 325 -3.78 1.80 -42.87
CA GLU A 325 -3.46 2.82 -43.88
C GLU A 325 -3.53 4.24 -43.31
N GLN A 326 -4.46 4.51 -42.38
CA GLN A 326 -4.67 5.83 -41.80
C GLN A 326 -5.28 5.76 -40.39
N GLU A 327 -4.69 6.48 -39.42
CA GLU A 327 -5.30 6.65 -38.09
C GLU A 327 -6.61 7.47 -38.20
N ASP A 328 -7.69 6.88 -37.72
CA ASP A 328 -9.03 7.48 -37.64
C ASP A 328 -9.68 7.15 -36.30
N ASP A 329 -9.92 8.18 -35.49
CA ASP A 329 -10.52 8.07 -34.16
C ASP A 329 -11.96 7.52 -34.23
N GLU A 330 -12.70 7.82 -35.30
CA GLU A 330 -14.09 7.37 -35.47
C GLU A 330 -14.13 5.86 -35.81
N ALA A 331 -13.21 5.41 -36.64
CA ALA A 331 -13.04 3.99 -36.97
C ALA A 331 -12.52 3.18 -35.76
N THR A 332 -11.66 3.75 -34.93
CA THR A 332 -11.21 3.12 -33.67
C THR A 332 -12.38 2.95 -32.70
N ALA A 333 -13.22 3.97 -32.52
CA ALA A 333 -14.41 3.88 -31.68
C ALA A 333 -15.49 2.95 -32.25
N GLU A 334 -15.55 2.76 -33.58
CA GLU A 334 -16.38 1.73 -34.21
C GLU A 334 -15.84 0.33 -33.92
N LEU A 335 -14.53 0.14 -33.95
CA LEU A 335 -13.88 -1.14 -33.63
C LEU A 335 -14.13 -1.57 -32.18
N ASP A 336 -14.00 -0.66 -31.21
CA ASP A 336 -14.32 -0.93 -29.80
C ASP A 336 -15.79 -1.40 -29.65
N ARG A 337 -16.73 -0.73 -30.33
CA ARG A 337 -18.16 -1.11 -30.32
C ARG A 337 -18.41 -2.48 -30.95
N ILE A 338 -17.68 -2.82 -32.01
CA ILE A 338 -17.79 -4.12 -32.68
C ILE A 338 -17.27 -5.23 -31.78
N VAL A 339 -16.10 -5.03 -31.15
CA VAL A 339 -15.54 -5.99 -30.20
C VAL A 339 -16.50 -6.22 -29.03
N GLU A 340 -17.06 -5.16 -28.43
CA GLU A 340 -18.07 -5.29 -27.37
C GLU A 340 -19.35 -6.01 -27.83
N GLU A 341 -19.76 -5.89 -29.10
CA GLU A 341 -20.91 -6.62 -29.64
C GLU A 341 -20.59 -8.09 -29.94
N MET A 342 -19.39 -8.38 -30.45
CA MET A 342 -18.90 -9.75 -30.67
C MET A 342 -18.73 -10.50 -29.35
N GLU A 343 -18.11 -9.88 -28.34
CA GLU A 343 -17.97 -10.46 -26.99
C GLU A 343 -19.34 -10.74 -26.36
N ARG A 344 -20.33 -9.85 -26.51
CA ARG A 344 -21.71 -10.10 -26.04
C ARG A 344 -22.37 -11.28 -26.72
N LEU A 345 -22.13 -11.48 -28.02
CA LEU A 345 -22.64 -12.64 -28.77
C LEU A 345 -21.91 -13.92 -28.33
N GLU A 346 -20.59 -13.88 -28.12
CA GLU A 346 -19.84 -15.04 -27.62
C GLU A 346 -20.24 -15.40 -26.18
N GLU A 347 -20.50 -14.42 -25.32
CA GLU A 347 -21.03 -14.64 -23.98
C GLU A 347 -22.45 -15.23 -24.00
N SER A 348 -23.28 -14.90 -25.00
CA SER A 348 -24.63 -15.46 -25.13
C SER A 348 -24.64 -16.96 -25.49
N GLN A 349 -23.54 -17.49 -26.04
CA GLN A 349 -23.33 -18.92 -26.21
C GLN A 349 -23.17 -19.65 -24.87
N LEU A 350 -22.63 -18.98 -23.85
CA LEU A 350 -22.39 -19.58 -22.54
C LEU A 350 -23.62 -19.45 -21.64
N GLN A 351 -24.53 -20.39 -21.76
CA GLN A 351 -25.78 -20.37 -21.00
C GLN A 351 -25.73 -21.28 -19.78
N TRP A 352 -26.49 -20.93 -18.75
CA TRP A 352 -26.74 -21.86 -17.65
C TRP A 352 -27.65 -22.98 -18.14
N PRO A 353 -27.42 -24.25 -17.74
CA PRO A 353 -28.33 -25.34 -18.07
C PRO A 353 -29.76 -25.01 -17.63
N GLU A 354 -30.78 -25.36 -18.44
CA GLU A 354 -32.20 -24.99 -18.24
C GLU A 354 -32.76 -25.30 -16.84
N ASP A 355 -32.24 -26.34 -16.16
CA ASP A 355 -32.61 -26.68 -14.77
C ASP A 355 -31.51 -26.40 -13.74
N GLY A 356 -30.31 -26.00 -14.17
CA GLY A 356 -29.14 -25.88 -13.29
C GLY A 356 -29.29 -24.80 -12.22
N GLN A 357 -29.94 -23.68 -12.56
CA GLN A 357 -30.18 -22.57 -11.62
C GLN A 357 -31.11 -22.95 -10.46
N ARG A 358 -31.91 -24.02 -10.59
CA ARG A 358 -32.81 -24.52 -9.52
C ARG A 358 -32.08 -25.18 -8.35
N TYR A 359 -30.78 -25.47 -8.51
CA TYR A 359 -29.94 -26.10 -7.47
C TYR A 359 -28.67 -25.31 -7.18
N ALA A 360 -28.38 -24.29 -8.00
CA ALA A 360 -27.27 -23.39 -7.82
C ALA A 360 -27.75 -22.06 -7.24
N GLY A 361 -26.85 -21.35 -6.57
CA GLY A 361 -27.12 -20.05 -6.00
C GLY A 361 -25.95 -19.09 -6.17
N ILE A 362 -26.14 -17.92 -5.58
CA ILE A 362 -25.20 -16.81 -5.64
C ILE A 362 -24.78 -16.44 -4.21
N ILE A 363 -23.48 -16.19 -4.02
CA ILE A 363 -22.99 -15.46 -2.86
C ILE A 363 -22.53 -14.07 -3.28
N LEU A 364 -23.11 -13.04 -2.65
CA LEU A 364 -22.61 -11.67 -2.74
C LEU A 364 -21.71 -11.39 -1.55
N SER A 365 -20.52 -10.85 -1.81
CA SER A 365 -19.54 -10.51 -0.77
C SER A 365 -18.73 -9.26 -1.10
N LEU A 366 -17.96 -8.79 -0.11
CA LEU A 366 -17.03 -7.70 -0.31
C LEU A 366 -15.61 -8.24 -0.46
N ASP A 367 -14.92 -7.79 -1.50
CA ASP A 367 -13.52 -8.07 -1.68
C ASP A 367 -12.65 -7.25 -0.69
N ARG A 368 -11.32 -7.34 -0.82
CA ARG A 368 -10.41 -6.61 0.09
C ARG A 368 -10.46 -5.09 -0.09
N ASN A 369 -10.92 -4.61 -1.24
CA ASN A 369 -11.01 -3.20 -1.59
C ASN A 369 -12.40 -2.62 -1.31
N GLY A 370 -13.35 -3.42 -0.81
CA GLY A 370 -14.73 -3.00 -0.58
C GLY A 370 -15.59 -2.98 -1.85
N GLU A 371 -15.13 -3.63 -2.92
CA GLU A 371 -15.91 -3.82 -4.13
C GLU A 371 -16.83 -5.03 -4.01
N LEU A 372 -18.00 -4.95 -4.65
CA LEU A 372 -18.98 -6.03 -4.66
C LEU A 372 -18.45 -7.19 -5.52
N LYS A 373 -18.34 -8.36 -4.90
CA LYS A 373 -17.96 -9.61 -5.54
C LYS A 373 -19.16 -10.55 -5.58
N VAL A 374 -19.49 -11.03 -6.78
CA VAL A 374 -20.62 -11.93 -7.02
C VAL A 374 -20.08 -13.28 -7.49
N ASP A 375 -20.21 -14.32 -6.65
CA ASP A 375 -19.87 -15.69 -7.00
C ASP A 375 -21.14 -16.44 -7.42
N GLU A 376 -21.33 -16.60 -8.73
CA GLU A 376 -22.48 -17.29 -9.33
C GLU A 376 -22.25 -18.80 -9.51
N GLY A 377 -23.35 -19.56 -9.66
CA GLY A 377 -23.29 -20.97 -10.00
C GLY A 377 -22.86 -21.88 -8.85
N LEU A 378 -23.05 -21.47 -7.59
CA LEU A 378 -22.62 -22.23 -6.42
C LEU A 378 -23.66 -23.29 -6.03
N VAL A 379 -23.27 -24.56 -5.98
CA VAL A 379 -24.16 -25.68 -5.64
C VAL A 379 -23.85 -26.15 -4.23
N ARG A 380 -24.82 -26.07 -3.31
CA ARG A 380 -24.65 -26.59 -1.94
C ARG A 380 -24.48 -28.12 -1.97
N PRO A 381 -23.77 -28.72 -1.00
CA PRO A 381 -23.61 -30.17 -0.94
C PRO A 381 -24.93 -30.96 -0.94
N GLU A 382 -25.98 -30.42 -0.33
CA GLU A 382 -27.31 -31.02 -0.27
C GLU A 382 -28.02 -30.98 -1.64
N ASP A 383 -27.92 -29.85 -2.35
CA ASP A 383 -28.54 -29.66 -3.66
C ASP A 383 -27.82 -30.46 -4.76
N ARG A 384 -26.52 -30.77 -4.58
CA ARG A 384 -25.77 -31.67 -5.46
C ARG A 384 -26.37 -33.08 -5.50
N LYS A 385 -26.88 -33.58 -4.36
CA LYS A 385 -27.57 -34.88 -4.29
C LYS A 385 -28.93 -34.83 -4.98
N ARG A 386 -29.70 -33.76 -4.74
CA ARG A 386 -31.01 -33.55 -5.38
C ARG A 386 -30.92 -33.47 -6.91
N LEU A 387 -29.93 -32.73 -7.43
CA LEU A 387 -29.66 -32.64 -8.87
C LEU A 387 -29.30 -34.01 -9.48
N ALA A 388 -28.59 -34.87 -8.75
CA ALA A 388 -28.24 -36.21 -9.20
C ALA A 388 -29.46 -37.15 -9.22
N GLU A 389 -30.33 -37.08 -8.20
CA GLU A 389 -31.57 -37.86 -8.10
C GLU A 389 -32.62 -37.47 -9.16
N GLU A 390 -32.75 -36.18 -9.47
CA GLU A 390 -33.68 -35.68 -10.49
C GLU A 390 -33.20 -35.97 -11.93
N ARG A 391 -31.88 -35.95 -12.19
CA ARG A 391 -31.33 -36.42 -13.47
C ARG A 391 -31.46 -37.94 -13.66
N ALA A 392 -31.38 -38.71 -12.58
CA ALA A 392 -31.59 -40.16 -12.62
C ALA A 392 -33.06 -40.54 -12.89
N THR A 393 -34.02 -39.70 -12.50
CA THR A 393 -35.45 -39.90 -12.78
C THR A 393 -35.85 -39.43 -14.18
N ALA A 394 -35.21 -38.39 -14.74
CA ALA A 394 -35.44 -37.94 -16.12
C ALA A 394 -34.90 -38.92 -17.18
N SER A 395 -33.86 -39.70 -16.87
CA SER A 395 -33.34 -40.73 -17.79
C SER A 395 -34.09 -42.08 -17.70
N ALA A 396 -35.17 -42.16 -16.92
CA ALA A 396 -35.87 -43.40 -16.61
C ALA A 396 -37.09 -43.73 -17.51
N GLU A 397 -37.39 -42.93 -18.56
CA GLU A 397 -38.40 -43.31 -19.58
C GLU A 397 -37.86 -44.21 -20.71
N THR A 398 -36.59 -44.58 -20.66
CA THR A 398 -36.07 -45.70 -21.47
C THR A 398 -35.20 -46.60 -20.60
N SER A 399 -35.69 -47.84 -20.40
CA SER A 399 -35.09 -48.96 -19.66
C SER A 399 -35.61 -49.15 -18.23
N GLU A 400 -36.75 -49.85 -18.11
CA GLU A 400 -37.15 -50.53 -16.88
C GLU A 400 -36.17 -51.68 -16.55
N GLY A 401 -35.70 -51.69 -15.31
CA GLY A 401 -35.32 -52.92 -14.60
C GLY A 401 -33.84 -53.07 -14.28
N GLN A 402 -33.39 -52.44 -13.20
CA GLN A 402 -32.83 -53.10 -12.01
C GLN A 402 -32.46 -52.01 -10.99
N GLY A 403 -33.05 -52.10 -9.80
CA GLY A 403 -32.60 -51.27 -8.68
C GLY A 403 -31.28 -51.81 -8.17
N GLU A 404 -30.32 -50.92 -7.94
CA GLU A 404 -29.24 -51.16 -6.99
C GLU A 404 -28.78 -49.85 -6.36
N GLU A 405 -28.44 -50.01 -5.09
CA GLU A 405 -27.87 -49.09 -4.12
C GLU A 405 -26.91 -48.05 -4.70
N THR A 406 -26.86 -46.87 -4.08
CA THR A 406 -25.74 -45.92 -4.15
C THR A 406 -24.45 -46.67 -4.42
N GLU A 407 -23.88 -46.51 -5.61
CA GLU A 407 -22.55 -47.00 -5.94
C GLU A 407 -21.58 -46.29 -5.01
N ARG A 408 -21.41 -46.88 -3.84
CA ARG A 408 -20.19 -46.82 -3.08
C ARG A 408 -19.09 -47.20 -4.06
N SER A 409 -18.19 -46.30 -4.45
CA SER A 409 -17.09 -46.71 -5.32
C SER A 409 -16.33 -47.85 -4.62
N ASN A 410 -16.37 -49.06 -5.19
CA ASN A 410 -15.90 -50.30 -4.56
C ASN A 410 -16.54 -50.69 -3.19
N GLY A 411 -17.78 -50.28 -2.88
CA GLY A 411 -18.47 -50.76 -1.68
C GLY A 411 -18.18 -50.01 -0.37
N TYR A 412 -17.43 -48.89 -0.41
CA TYR A 412 -17.11 -48.03 0.74
C TYR A 412 -17.77 -46.63 0.70
N SER A 413 -18.04 -46.04 1.87
CA SER A 413 -18.56 -44.65 1.99
C SER A 413 -17.53 -43.59 1.60
N ASP A 414 -17.93 -42.42 1.11
CA ASP A 414 -17.04 -41.30 0.75
C ASP A 414 -16.10 -40.85 1.87
N THR A 415 -16.59 -40.84 3.12
CA THR A 415 -15.75 -40.51 4.28
C THR A 415 -14.65 -41.54 4.47
N LEU A 416 -14.98 -42.83 4.33
CA LEU A 416 -14.01 -43.92 4.37
C LEU A 416 -13.08 -43.90 3.15
N LEU A 417 -13.56 -43.57 1.95
CA LEU A 417 -12.72 -43.41 0.76
C LEU A 417 -11.76 -42.22 0.92
N THR A 418 -12.20 -41.15 1.56
CA THR A 418 -11.36 -39.99 1.92
C THR A 418 -10.28 -40.41 2.92
N ASP A 419 -10.65 -41.13 3.97
CA ASP A 419 -9.72 -41.64 4.99
C ASP A 419 -8.70 -42.63 4.37
N LEU A 420 -9.18 -43.63 3.63
CA LEU A 420 -8.34 -44.61 2.94
C LEU A 420 -7.44 -43.96 1.88
N SER A 421 -7.94 -42.97 1.14
CA SER A 421 -7.12 -42.23 0.18
C SER A 421 -6.08 -41.34 0.87
N ALA A 422 -6.37 -40.77 2.04
CA ALA A 422 -5.38 -40.06 2.85
C ALA A 422 -4.24 -41.01 3.30
N HIS A 423 -4.60 -42.22 3.78
CA HIS A 423 -3.63 -43.27 4.05
C HIS A 423 -2.81 -43.67 2.81
N LYS A 424 -3.46 -43.82 1.66
CA LYS A 424 -2.80 -44.09 0.37
C LYS A 424 -1.85 -42.95 -0.02
N THR A 425 -2.23 -41.69 0.16
CA THR A 425 -1.38 -40.53 -0.11
C THR A 425 -0.17 -40.49 0.82
N ALA A 426 -0.34 -40.80 2.10
CA ALA A 426 0.77 -40.89 3.05
C ALA A 426 1.78 -41.99 2.63
N ALA A 427 1.28 -43.17 2.29
CA ALA A 427 2.12 -44.26 1.77
C ALA A 427 2.80 -43.90 0.43
N LEU A 428 2.05 -43.26 -0.48
CA LEU A 428 2.58 -42.83 -1.78
C LEU A 428 3.72 -41.82 -1.59
N ARG A 429 3.61 -40.87 -0.65
CA ARG A 429 4.68 -39.92 -0.33
C ARG A 429 5.94 -40.63 0.14
N GLU A 430 5.81 -41.58 1.07
CA GLU A 430 6.96 -42.35 1.59
C GLU A 430 7.64 -43.18 0.50
N VAL A 431 6.85 -43.86 -0.34
CA VAL A 431 7.39 -44.66 -1.45
C VAL A 431 8.01 -43.75 -2.52
N LEU A 432 7.41 -42.61 -2.85
CA LEU A 432 7.92 -41.69 -3.86
C LEU A 432 9.27 -41.09 -3.48
N ILE A 433 9.47 -40.75 -2.20
CA ILE A 433 10.76 -40.26 -1.67
C ILE A 433 11.90 -41.24 -1.96
N ARG A 434 11.61 -42.55 -1.90
CA ARG A 434 12.59 -43.62 -2.14
C ARG A 434 12.81 -43.92 -3.63
N ASN A 435 12.03 -43.30 -4.52
CA ASN A 435 12.05 -43.54 -5.97
C ASN A 435 12.30 -42.24 -6.75
N PRO A 436 13.55 -41.71 -6.75
CA PRO A 436 13.85 -40.40 -7.32
C PRO A 436 13.57 -40.30 -8.82
N LYS A 437 13.72 -41.39 -9.58
CA LYS A 437 13.37 -41.41 -11.01
C LYS A 437 11.87 -41.14 -11.24
N VAL A 438 11.01 -41.81 -10.47
CA VAL A 438 9.55 -41.65 -10.57
C VAL A 438 9.13 -40.27 -10.06
N ALA A 439 9.78 -39.77 -9.01
CA ALA A 439 9.56 -38.41 -8.51
C ALA A 439 9.91 -37.34 -9.55
N LEU A 440 11.04 -37.51 -10.25
CA LEU A 440 11.45 -36.62 -11.35
C LEU A 440 10.46 -36.69 -12.51
N ALA A 441 10.07 -37.90 -12.96
CA ALA A 441 9.07 -38.09 -14.01
C ALA A 441 7.73 -37.43 -13.63
N ALA A 442 7.30 -37.55 -12.37
CA ALA A 442 6.07 -36.94 -11.88
C ALA A 442 6.11 -35.40 -11.90
N LEU A 443 7.24 -34.82 -11.54
CA LEU A 443 7.48 -33.38 -11.61
C LEU A 443 7.51 -32.89 -13.06
N VAL A 444 8.28 -33.57 -13.92
CA VAL A 444 8.39 -33.25 -15.35
C VAL A 444 7.02 -33.31 -16.02
N HIS A 445 6.28 -34.39 -15.79
CA HIS A 445 4.92 -34.53 -16.30
C HIS A 445 4.06 -33.32 -15.92
N ARG A 446 4.11 -32.94 -14.64
CA ARG A 446 3.29 -31.86 -14.13
C ARG A 446 3.63 -30.50 -14.72
N MET A 447 4.92 -30.21 -14.92
CA MET A 447 5.39 -28.95 -15.51
C MET A 447 5.21 -28.90 -17.03
N ALA A 448 5.41 -30.02 -17.72
CA ALA A 448 5.31 -30.08 -19.17
C ALA A 448 3.86 -30.10 -19.66
N CYS A 449 2.93 -30.72 -18.92
CA CYS A 449 1.54 -30.85 -19.37
C CYS A 449 0.88 -29.51 -19.78
N PRO A 450 0.90 -28.46 -18.93
CA PRO A 450 0.30 -27.17 -19.29
C PRO A 450 1.03 -26.40 -20.39
N LEU A 451 2.30 -26.74 -20.67
CA LEU A 451 3.15 -26.02 -21.63
C LEU A 451 3.04 -26.61 -23.05
N PHE A 452 2.73 -27.90 -23.16
CA PHE A 452 2.74 -28.62 -24.45
C PHE A 452 1.38 -29.22 -24.84
N TYR A 453 0.44 -29.35 -23.90
CA TYR A 453 -0.87 -29.94 -24.18
C TYR A 453 -1.99 -29.01 -23.68
N GLU A 454 -3.06 -28.87 -24.45
CA GLU A 454 -4.22 -28.00 -24.15
C GLU A 454 -5.07 -28.46 -22.95
N ARG A 455 -4.60 -29.42 -22.15
CA ARG A 455 -5.30 -29.94 -20.97
C ARG A 455 -4.78 -29.30 -19.69
N ARG A 456 -5.63 -28.49 -19.03
CA ARG A 456 -5.53 -28.28 -17.57
C ARG A 456 -6.02 -29.54 -16.86
N ALA A 457 -5.18 -30.57 -16.81
CA ALA A 457 -5.50 -31.79 -16.08
C ALA A 457 -5.32 -31.59 -14.57
N ASP A 458 -6.34 -31.99 -13.80
CA ASP A 458 -6.22 -32.16 -12.36
C ASP A 458 -5.16 -33.21 -12.04
N SER A 459 -4.03 -32.78 -11.48
CA SER A 459 -2.93 -33.66 -11.09
C SER A 459 -2.84 -33.79 -9.57
N CYS A 460 -2.40 -34.97 -9.10
CA CYS A 460 -2.08 -35.20 -7.69
C CYS A 460 -0.79 -34.50 -7.24
N VAL A 461 0.09 -34.11 -8.17
CA VAL A 461 1.27 -33.29 -7.91
C VAL A 461 0.90 -31.81 -8.07
N LYS A 462 1.06 -31.03 -6.99
CA LYS A 462 0.55 -29.65 -6.89
C LYS A 462 1.61 -28.56 -7.17
N ILE A 463 2.48 -28.80 -8.15
CA ILE A 463 3.41 -27.78 -8.67
C ILE A 463 2.83 -27.27 -9.98
N LEU A 464 2.68 -25.95 -10.12
CA LEU A 464 2.08 -25.33 -11.29
C LEU A 464 3.12 -24.43 -11.95
N PRO A 465 3.47 -24.64 -13.23
CA PRO A 465 4.28 -23.68 -13.95
C PRO A 465 3.47 -22.40 -14.17
N ALA A 466 4.02 -21.26 -13.76
CA ALA A 466 3.50 -19.96 -14.18
C ALA A 466 4.24 -19.57 -15.46
N TYR A 467 3.57 -19.74 -16.60
CA TYR A 467 4.09 -19.28 -17.89
C TYR A 467 3.79 -17.80 -18.07
N LEU A 468 4.79 -17.04 -18.52
CA LEU A 468 4.65 -15.62 -18.81
C LEU A 468 4.81 -15.39 -20.31
N ASP A 469 3.77 -14.89 -20.95
CA ASP A 469 3.87 -14.42 -22.33
C ASP A 469 4.60 -13.07 -22.37
N LEU A 470 5.83 -13.09 -22.89
CA LEU A 470 6.65 -11.89 -23.01
C LEU A 470 6.11 -10.90 -24.06
N GLY A 471 5.29 -11.37 -25.02
CA GLY A 471 4.67 -10.54 -26.05
C GLY A 471 3.74 -9.47 -25.49
N VAL A 472 3.13 -9.72 -24.33
CA VAL A 472 2.29 -8.77 -23.59
C VAL A 472 3.09 -7.52 -23.17
N PHE A 473 4.39 -7.67 -22.90
CA PHE A 473 5.23 -6.55 -22.45
C PHE A 473 5.94 -5.83 -23.59
N SER A 474 6.16 -6.49 -24.71
CA SER A 474 6.77 -5.87 -25.88
C SER A 474 6.48 -6.64 -27.16
N LYS A 475 5.90 -5.92 -28.14
CA LYS A 475 5.65 -6.42 -29.49
C LYS A 475 6.94 -6.78 -30.24
N THR A 476 8.09 -6.25 -29.80
CA THR A 476 9.39 -6.46 -30.47
C THR A 476 10.18 -7.64 -29.89
N VAL A 477 9.82 -8.12 -28.70
CA VAL A 477 10.51 -9.26 -28.07
C VAL A 477 10.33 -10.55 -28.87
N ALA A 478 9.18 -10.73 -29.52
CA ALA A 478 8.92 -11.91 -30.37
C ALA A 478 9.93 -12.03 -31.53
N ALA A 479 10.49 -10.91 -32.00
CA ALA A 479 11.45 -10.85 -33.11
C ALA A 479 12.92 -10.82 -32.65
N CYS A 480 13.20 -10.97 -31.34
CA CYS A 480 14.58 -10.95 -30.86
C CYS A 480 15.26 -12.32 -31.08
N PRO A 481 16.60 -12.36 -31.23
CA PRO A 481 17.34 -13.62 -31.44
C PRO A 481 17.09 -14.68 -30.36
N ALA A 482 16.85 -14.25 -29.11
CA ALA A 482 16.55 -15.16 -28.02
C ALA A 482 15.17 -15.83 -28.18
N ALA A 483 14.15 -15.09 -28.62
CA ALA A 483 12.81 -15.61 -28.87
C ALA A 483 12.82 -16.61 -30.04
N GLU A 484 13.54 -16.31 -31.13
CA GLU A 484 13.73 -17.24 -32.25
C GLU A 484 14.41 -18.55 -31.80
N ALA A 485 15.48 -18.44 -31.00
CA ALA A 485 16.18 -19.60 -30.46
C ALA A 485 15.28 -20.44 -29.53
N LEU A 486 14.46 -19.80 -28.69
CA LEU A 486 13.49 -20.46 -27.83
C LEU A 486 12.39 -21.18 -28.62
N LEU A 487 11.86 -20.53 -29.65
CA LEU A 487 10.85 -21.12 -30.54
C LEU A 487 11.40 -22.35 -31.27
N ALA A 488 12.64 -22.28 -31.78
CA ALA A 488 13.30 -23.43 -32.40
C ALA A 488 13.46 -24.60 -31.43
N ARG A 489 13.87 -24.33 -30.18
CA ARG A 489 13.94 -25.35 -29.11
C ARG A 489 12.57 -25.92 -28.76
N HIS A 490 11.53 -25.08 -28.73
CA HIS A 490 10.16 -25.52 -28.47
C HIS A 490 9.70 -26.52 -29.52
N LYS A 491 9.90 -26.20 -30.80
CA LYS A 491 9.57 -27.10 -31.93
C LYS A 491 10.31 -28.43 -31.82
N THR A 492 11.60 -28.41 -31.48
CA THR A 492 12.37 -29.64 -31.26
C THR A 492 11.80 -30.51 -30.14
N TRP A 493 11.23 -29.91 -29.09
CA TRP A 493 10.55 -30.67 -28.04
C TRP A 493 9.21 -31.22 -28.51
N VAL A 494 8.38 -30.41 -29.14
CA VAL A 494 7.09 -30.84 -29.70
C VAL A 494 7.25 -32.06 -30.62
N GLU A 495 8.29 -32.08 -31.46
CA GLU A 495 8.60 -33.22 -32.35
C GLU A 495 8.99 -34.51 -31.61
N LYS A 496 9.57 -34.40 -30.40
CA LYS A 496 10.02 -35.54 -29.59
C LYS A 496 8.95 -36.07 -28.64
N LEU A 497 7.99 -35.21 -28.27
CA LEU A 497 7.00 -35.53 -27.27
C LEU A 497 5.92 -36.44 -27.86
N PRO A 498 5.51 -37.50 -27.13
CA PRO A 498 4.39 -38.33 -27.56
C PRO A 498 3.05 -37.61 -27.36
N GLU A 499 1.97 -38.22 -27.85
CA GLU A 499 0.60 -37.84 -27.50
C GLU A 499 0.37 -37.81 -25.98
N ALA A 500 -0.53 -36.95 -25.51
CA ALA A 500 -0.76 -36.70 -24.09
C ALA A 500 -1.07 -37.98 -23.28
N GLU A 501 -1.76 -38.94 -23.89
CA GLU A 501 -2.14 -40.21 -23.26
C GLU A 501 -0.95 -41.13 -22.98
N ALA A 502 0.07 -41.08 -23.84
CA ALA A 502 1.28 -41.88 -23.72
C ALA A 502 2.39 -41.18 -22.91
N PHE A 503 2.23 -39.88 -22.61
CA PHE A 503 3.27 -39.05 -22.03
C PHE A 503 3.77 -39.52 -20.66
N TRP A 504 2.86 -39.91 -19.76
CA TRP A 504 3.25 -40.42 -18.44
C TRP A 504 4.13 -41.67 -18.53
N SER A 505 3.70 -42.66 -19.33
CA SER A 505 4.44 -43.91 -19.52
C SER A 505 5.79 -43.67 -20.18
N TRP A 506 5.82 -42.78 -21.19
CA TRP A 506 7.05 -42.37 -21.84
C TRP A 506 8.06 -41.76 -20.86
N LEU A 507 7.62 -40.90 -19.93
CA LEU A 507 8.50 -40.32 -18.90
C LEU A 507 9.06 -41.37 -17.93
N LEU A 508 8.31 -42.44 -17.62
CA LEU A 508 8.80 -43.52 -16.76
C LEU A 508 9.91 -44.34 -17.44
N GLU A 509 9.82 -44.49 -18.76
CA GLU A 509 10.79 -45.22 -19.58
C GLU A 509 11.99 -44.37 -19.98
N ALA A 510 11.81 -43.05 -20.09
CA ALA A 510 12.84 -42.09 -20.44
C ALA A 510 14.11 -42.24 -19.58
N ASP A 511 15.25 -41.97 -20.20
CA ASP A 511 16.51 -41.88 -19.48
C ASP A 511 16.52 -40.63 -18.57
N PRO A 512 17.28 -40.63 -17.46
CA PRO A 512 17.32 -39.50 -16.54
C PRO A 512 17.82 -38.19 -17.16
N GLU A 513 18.69 -38.25 -18.17
CA GLU A 513 19.25 -37.07 -18.82
C GLU A 513 18.20 -36.35 -19.68
N LEU A 514 17.38 -37.10 -20.41
CA LEU A 514 16.24 -36.60 -21.17
C LEU A 514 15.20 -35.94 -20.24
N LEU A 515 14.90 -36.58 -19.11
CA LEU A 515 14.00 -36.02 -18.09
C LEU A 515 14.54 -34.69 -17.52
N LEU A 516 15.84 -34.64 -17.22
CA LEU A 516 16.49 -33.41 -16.76
C LEU A 516 16.48 -32.33 -17.84
N ASN A 517 16.77 -32.67 -19.09
CA ASN A 517 16.75 -31.71 -20.20
C ASN A 517 15.34 -31.13 -20.44
N LEU A 518 14.31 -31.97 -20.35
CA LEU A 518 12.92 -31.51 -20.45
C LEU A 518 12.53 -30.65 -19.23
N LEU A 519 12.96 -31.05 -18.03
CA LEU A 519 12.74 -30.25 -16.82
C LEU A 519 13.41 -28.87 -16.94
N VAL A 520 14.67 -28.83 -17.39
CA VAL A 520 15.43 -27.59 -17.60
C VAL A 520 14.70 -26.69 -18.58
N TYR A 521 14.22 -27.23 -19.70
CA TYR A 521 13.44 -26.48 -20.66
C TYR A 521 12.14 -25.92 -20.05
N CYS A 522 11.35 -26.76 -19.36
CA CYS A 522 10.11 -26.33 -18.71
C CYS A 522 10.38 -25.26 -17.63
N SER A 523 11.47 -25.39 -16.88
CA SER A 523 11.86 -24.45 -15.84
C SER A 523 12.27 -23.10 -16.44
N ALA A 524 13.01 -23.12 -17.56
CA ALA A 524 13.40 -21.89 -18.26
C ALA A 524 12.20 -21.07 -18.76
N LEU A 525 11.11 -21.74 -19.20
CA LEU A 525 9.88 -21.06 -19.62
C LEU A 525 9.10 -20.39 -18.48
N THR A 526 9.44 -20.70 -17.23
CA THR A 526 8.82 -20.09 -16.04
C THR A 526 9.61 -18.91 -15.47
N LEU A 527 10.72 -18.54 -16.10
CA LEU A 527 11.57 -17.44 -15.64
C LEU A 527 10.88 -16.09 -15.87
N ASP A 528 10.68 -15.33 -14.79
CA ASP A 528 10.11 -13.99 -14.80
C ASP A 528 11.10 -12.97 -14.23
N ALA A 529 11.73 -12.20 -15.12
CA ALA A 529 12.64 -11.10 -14.79
C ALA A 529 12.09 -9.74 -15.26
N VAL A 530 10.78 -9.63 -15.52
CA VAL A 530 10.17 -8.42 -16.09
C VAL A 530 10.00 -7.35 -15.02
N HIS A 531 10.55 -6.17 -15.25
CA HIS A 531 10.40 -5.02 -14.34
C HIS A 531 8.93 -4.52 -14.30
N ARG A 532 8.40 -4.30 -13.09
CA ARG A 532 7.03 -3.78 -12.86
C ARG A 532 7.07 -2.52 -11.99
N ARG A 533 6.27 -1.50 -12.36
CA ARG A 533 6.24 -0.17 -11.71
C ARG A 533 6.01 -0.21 -10.19
N ASN A 534 5.22 -1.19 -9.71
CA ASN A 534 4.91 -1.40 -8.29
C ASN A 534 5.44 -2.75 -7.76
N GLY A 535 6.41 -3.36 -8.46
CA GLY A 535 7.01 -4.63 -8.05
C GLY A 535 8.08 -4.44 -6.98
N GLY A 536 8.09 -5.30 -5.96
CA GLY A 536 9.18 -5.34 -4.98
C GLY A 536 10.52 -5.73 -5.63
N THR A 537 11.66 -5.28 -5.10
CA THR A 537 12.99 -5.46 -5.70
C THR A 537 13.57 -6.88 -5.59
N ALA A 538 12.96 -7.76 -4.79
CA ALA A 538 13.50 -9.10 -4.51
C ALA A 538 13.64 -9.98 -5.76
N HIS A 539 12.61 -10.03 -6.61
CA HIS A 539 12.63 -10.83 -7.85
C HIS A 539 13.69 -10.33 -8.85
N MET A 540 13.93 -9.01 -8.92
CA MET A 540 14.95 -8.43 -9.79
C MET A 540 16.36 -8.77 -9.30
N ASN A 541 16.58 -8.75 -7.99
CA ASN A 541 17.86 -9.12 -7.41
C ASN A 541 18.19 -10.60 -7.66
N GLU A 542 17.18 -11.48 -7.57
CA GLU A 542 17.34 -12.90 -7.90
C GLU A 542 17.61 -13.11 -9.39
N ALA A 543 16.92 -12.35 -10.27
CA ALA A 543 17.19 -12.37 -11.70
C ALA A 543 18.63 -11.94 -12.03
N GLU A 544 19.17 -10.93 -11.35
CA GLU A 544 20.57 -10.51 -11.53
C GLU A 544 21.55 -11.59 -11.05
N GLN A 545 21.30 -12.21 -9.89
CA GLN A 545 22.11 -13.34 -9.41
C GLN A 545 22.11 -14.50 -10.41
N LEU A 546 20.95 -14.78 -11.02
CA LEU A 546 20.83 -15.80 -12.06
C LEU A 546 21.57 -15.40 -13.34
N ALA A 547 21.45 -14.14 -13.78
CA ALA A 547 22.17 -13.62 -14.95
C ALA A 547 23.69 -13.73 -14.76
N THR A 548 24.19 -13.36 -13.57
CA THR A 548 25.59 -13.52 -13.19
C THR A 548 26.02 -14.99 -13.19
N ALA A 549 25.22 -15.88 -12.59
CA ALA A 549 25.52 -17.32 -12.52
C ALA A 549 25.54 -17.98 -13.92
N LEU A 550 24.65 -17.54 -14.82
CA LEU A 550 24.59 -17.98 -16.22
C LEU A 550 25.65 -17.32 -17.10
N SER A 551 26.41 -16.35 -16.57
CA SER A 551 27.31 -15.49 -17.36
C SER A 551 26.61 -14.86 -18.57
N LEU A 552 25.37 -14.38 -18.38
CA LEU A 552 24.56 -13.79 -19.43
C LEU A 552 25.20 -12.49 -19.93
N ASP A 553 25.59 -12.46 -21.21
CA ASP A 553 25.93 -11.23 -21.92
C ASP A 553 24.79 -10.81 -22.84
N MET A 554 24.04 -9.79 -22.43
CA MET A 554 22.90 -9.28 -23.23
C MET A 554 23.33 -8.72 -24.59
N ALA A 555 24.60 -8.41 -24.81
CA ALA A 555 25.09 -7.93 -26.11
C ALA A 555 25.07 -9.02 -27.19
N ASP A 556 24.93 -10.29 -26.80
CA ASP A 556 24.69 -11.40 -27.74
C ASP A 556 23.23 -11.47 -28.21
N TRP A 557 22.30 -10.88 -27.44
CA TRP A 557 20.86 -11.04 -27.63
C TRP A 557 20.14 -9.72 -27.96
N TRP A 558 20.79 -8.59 -27.72
CA TRP A 558 20.20 -7.27 -27.89
C TRP A 558 21.24 -6.23 -28.34
N GLN A 559 20.82 -5.33 -29.22
CA GLN A 559 21.60 -4.17 -29.64
C GLN A 559 20.69 -2.94 -29.79
N PRO A 560 21.21 -1.72 -29.52
CA PRO A 560 20.42 -0.50 -29.61
C PRO A 560 20.19 -0.14 -31.07
N THR A 561 18.98 -0.35 -31.57
CA THR A 561 18.56 0.17 -32.88
C THR A 561 17.72 1.44 -32.71
N ARG A 562 17.55 2.21 -33.79
CA ARG A 562 16.70 3.39 -33.79
C ARG A 562 15.29 3.07 -33.33
N ALA A 563 14.68 2.06 -33.95
CA ALA A 563 13.30 1.65 -33.67
C ALA A 563 13.12 1.05 -32.27
N LEU A 564 14.11 0.32 -31.74
CA LEU A 564 13.99 -0.37 -30.45
C LEU A 564 14.39 0.49 -29.25
N PHE A 565 15.23 1.51 -29.45
CA PHE A 565 15.85 2.24 -28.34
C PHE A 565 15.89 3.76 -28.56
N PHE A 566 16.55 4.25 -29.62
CA PHE A 566 16.85 5.68 -29.72
C PHE A 566 15.64 6.56 -30.00
N ASP A 567 14.62 6.08 -30.71
CA ASP A 567 13.40 6.88 -30.97
C ASP A 567 12.62 7.17 -29.67
N HIS A 568 12.76 6.32 -28.65
CA HIS A 568 12.14 6.47 -27.33
C HIS A 568 12.91 7.41 -26.38
N LEU A 569 14.14 7.79 -26.72
CA LEU A 569 14.96 8.67 -25.90
C LEU A 569 14.75 10.15 -26.24
N THR A 570 15.03 11.02 -25.28
CA THR A 570 15.18 12.46 -25.51
C THR A 570 16.52 12.76 -26.17
N LYS A 571 16.65 13.93 -26.81
CA LYS A 571 17.91 14.34 -27.46
C LYS A 571 19.11 14.34 -26.50
N SER A 572 18.91 14.77 -25.25
CA SER A 572 19.97 14.78 -24.23
C SER A 572 20.41 13.35 -23.88
N GLN A 573 19.47 12.42 -23.72
CA GLN A 573 19.77 11.02 -23.42
C GLN A 573 20.52 10.34 -24.57
N ILE A 574 20.18 10.63 -25.84
CA ILE A 574 20.93 10.08 -26.99
C ILE A 574 22.39 10.58 -26.97
N VAL A 575 22.61 11.85 -26.65
CA VAL A 575 23.96 12.42 -26.54
C VAL A 575 24.75 11.79 -25.39
N GLU A 576 24.12 11.55 -24.23
CA GLU A 576 24.74 10.84 -23.10
C GLU A 576 25.17 9.42 -23.47
N VAL A 577 24.27 8.65 -24.10
CA VAL A 577 24.56 7.29 -24.56
C VAL A 577 25.72 7.27 -25.56
N VAL A 578 25.73 8.18 -26.54
CA VAL A 578 26.80 8.23 -27.53
C VAL A 578 28.13 8.72 -26.92
N ALA A 579 28.08 9.58 -25.91
CA ALA A 579 29.27 10.03 -25.18
C ALA A 579 29.94 8.92 -24.35
N GLU A 580 29.19 7.89 -23.92
CA GLU A 580 29.77 6.72 -23.25
C GLU A 580 30.65 5.86 -24.19
N VAL A 581 30.37 5.88 -25.49
CA VAL A 581 30.99 4.98 -26.48
C VAL A 581 31.98 5.72 -27.39
N THR A 582 31.81 7.02 -27.59
CA THR A 582 32.56 7.83 -28.55
C THR A 582 33.24 9.04 -27.89
N THR A 583 33.93 9.85 -28.68
CA THR A 583 34.60 11.06 -28.16
C THR A 583 33.60 12.19 -27.91
N ALA A 584 33.92 13.06 -26.94
CA ALA A 584 33.10 14.21 -26.59
C ALA A 584 32.84 15.19 -27.76
N SER A 585 33.69 15.20 -28.79
CA SER A 585 33.49 15.98 -30.01
C SER A 585 32.40 15.40 -30.92
N THR A 586 32.31 14.08 -31.04
CA THR A 586 31.26 13.39 -31.82
C THR A 586 29.89 13.54 -31.16
N ALA A 587 29.82 13.45 -29.83
CA ALA A 587 28.59 13.68 -29.08
C ALA A 587 28.06 15.12 -29.20
N LYS A 588 28.95 16.13 -29.25
CA LYS A 588 28.57 17.54 -29.49
C LYS A 588 28.00 17.78 -30.88
N TYR A 589 28.58 17.17 -31.91
CA TYR A 589 28.08 17.27 -33.29
C TYR A 589 26.68 16.65 -33.43
N LEU A 590 26.42 15.55 -32.72
CA LEU A 590 25.10 14.92 -32.66
C LEU A 590 24.03 15.85 -32.06
N ALA A 591 24.38 16.67 -31.07
CA ALA A 591 23.44 17.58 -30.40
C ALA A 591 22.82 18.63 -31.34
N GLU A 592 23.51 18.97 -32.43
CA GLU A 592 23.04 19.93 -33.43
C GLU A 592 22.05 19.34 -34.45
N LEU A 593 21.92 18.00 -34.50
CA LEU A 593 21.03 17.31 -35.42
C LEU A 593 19.56 17.32 -34.97
N LYS A 594 18.66 17.08 -35.92
CA LYS A 594 17.24 16.79 -35.62
C LYS A 594 17.13 15.41 -34.96
N LYS A 595 16.07 15.18 -34.18
CA LYS A 595 15.93 13.97 -33.33
C LYS A 595 16.01 12.67 -34.15
N ALA A 596 15.33 12.62 -35.30
CA ALA A 596 15.35 11.44 -36.17
C ALA A 596 16.75 11.15 -36.73
N ASP A 597 17.43 12.17 -37.24
CA ASP A 597 18.80 12.06 -37.78
C ASP A 597 19.80 11.69 -36.68
N MET A 598 19.60 12.22 -35.47
CA MET A 598 20.38 11.91 -34.28
C MET A 598 20.22 10.44 -33.87
N ALA A 599 18.98 9.92 -33.83
CA ALA A 599 18.70 8.53 -33.49
C ALA A 599 19.29 7.55 -34.53
N GLN A 600 19.15 7.87 -35.83
CA GLN A 600 19.76 7.08 -36.89
C GLN A 600 21.30 7.08 -36.80
N ARG A 601 21.91 8.24 -36.57
CA ARG A 601 23.36 8.34 -36.46
C ARG A 601 23.90 7.67 -35.18
N ALA A 602 23.13 7.70 -34.09
CA ALA A 602 23.48 7.01 -32.86
C ALA A 602 23.49 5.48 -33.06
N GLU A 603 22.51 4.91 -33.77
CA GLU A 603 22.51 3.50 -34.15
C GLU A 603 23.76 3.13 -34.96
N GLU A 604 24.11 3.90 -35.99
CA GLU A 604 25.30 3.64 -36.81
C GLU A 604 26.61 3.68 -36.00
N LEU A 605 26.70 4.57 -35.00
CA LEU A 605 27.89 4.71 -34.15
C LEU A 605 28.02 3.60 -33.11
N LEU A 606 26.89 3.11 -32.60
CA LEU A 606 26.86 2.04 -31.60
C LEU A 606 26.75 0.64 -32.22
N LYS A 607 26.52 0.56 -33.53
CA LYS A 607 26.54 -0.69 -34.28
C LYS A 607 27.85 -1.46 -34.04
N ASP A 608 27.71 -2.74 -33.71
CA ASP A 608 28.81 -3.66 -33.43
C ASP A 608 29.72 -3.27 -32.24
N LYS A 609 29.31 -2.29 -31.41
CA LYS A 609 30.07 -1.86 -30.21
C LYS A 609 29.77 -2.65 -28.95
N ARG A 610 28.82 -3.60 -29.00
CA ARG A 610 28.35 -4.39 -27.85
C ARG A 610 27.96 -3.53 -26.63
N TRP A 611 27.56 -2.28 -26.87
CA TRP A 611 27.13 -1.38 -25.80
C TRP A 611 25.71 -1.73 -25.37
N LEU A 612 25.46 -1.63 -24.07
CA LEU A 612 24.18 -1.93 -23.43
C LEU A 612 23.77 -0.81 -22.47
N PRO A 613 22.47 -0.48 -22.36
CA PRO A 613 21.93 0.33 -21.26
C PRO A 613 22.20 -0.32 -19.91
N ALA A 614 22.29 0.47 -18.84
CA ALA A 614 22.62 -0.02 -17.50
C ALA A 614 21.75 -1.20 -17.04
N MET A 615 20.44 -1.18 -17.32
CA MET A 615 19.50 -2.25 -16.94
C MET A 615 19.72 -3.59 -17.67
N LEU A 616 20.50 -3.62 -18.75
CA LEU A 616 20.84 -4.85 -19.48
C LEU A 616 22.28 -5.31 -19.19
N ARG A 617 23.03 -4.59 -18.35
CA ARG A 617 24.40 -4.95 -17.99
C ARG A 617 24.36 -5.92 -16.82
N THR A 618 24.85 -7.13 -17.05
CA THR A 618 25.08 -8.10 -15.98
C THR A 618 26.36 -7.76 -15.21
N GLU A 619 26.33 -7.79 -13.88
CA GLU A 619 27.55 -7.67 -13.08
C GLU A 619 28.46 -8.89 -13.33
N ARG A 620 29.67 -8.64 -13.86
CA ARG A 620 30.67 -9.71 -14.07
C ARG A 620 31.30 -10.05 -12.72
N ILE A 621 31.29 -11.34 -12.36
CA ILE A 621 32.18 -11.84 -11.31
C ILE A 621 33.62 -11.60 -11.80
N HIS A 622 34.36 -10.70 -11.14
CA HIS A 622 35.80 -10.63 -11.34
C HIS A 622 36.40 -11.95 -10.84
N SER A 623 36.62 -12.91 -11.75
CA SER A 623 37.48 -14.05 -11.44
C SER A 623 38.91 -13.55 -11.32
N GLU A 624 39.46 -13.52 -10.11
CA GLU A 624 40.90 -13.45 -9.84
C GLU A 624 41.59 -14.71 -10.39
N ALA A 625 41.71 -14.82 -11.71
CA ALA A 625 42.38 -15.95 -12.36
C ALA A 625 42.99 -15.61 -13.73
N ASP A 626 43.29 -14.33 -14.01
CA ASP A 626 43.97 -13.91 -15.24
C ASP A 626 45.12 -12.92 -14.98
N THR A 627 45.81 -13.08 -13.86
CA THR A 627 47.13 -12.49 -13.60
C THR A 627 48.22 -13.55 -13.62
N SER A 628 48.30 -14.35 -14.68
CA SER A 628 49.56 -14.98 -15.09
C SER A 628 49.48 -15.40 -16.54
N VAL A 629 50.06 -14.59 -17.43
CA VAL A 629 50.92 -14.93 -18.58
C VAL A 629 50.91 -13.70 -19.50
N ASP A 630 51.84 -12.78 -19.23
CA ASP A 630 52.65 -12.12 -20.26
C ASP A 630 53.73 -11.28 -19.57
N ALA A 631 54.74 -12.00 -19.11
CA ALA A 631 56.05 -11.45 -18.77
C ALA A 631 57.11 -12.53 -19.07
N ALA A 632 57.29 -12.86 -20.36
CA ALA A 632 58.53 -13.39 -20.93
C ALA A 632 58.35 -13.64 -22.45
N GLU A 633 58.60 -12.62 -23.28
CA GLU A 633 59.63 -12.57 -24.35
C GLU A 633 59.46 -11.31 -25.21
#